data_AF-A0A078RUF5-F1
#
_entry.id   AF-A0A078RUF5-F1
#
_cell.length_a   1.000
_cell.length_b   1.000
_cell.length_c   1.000
_cell.angle_alpha   90.00
_cell.angle_beta   90.00
_cell.angle_gamma   90.00
#
_symmetry.space_group_name_H-M   'P 1'
#
loop_
_entity.id
_entity.type
_entity.pdbx_description
1 polymer ?
#
loop_
_entity_poly.entity_id
_entity_poly.type
_entity_poly.pdbx_seq_one_letter_code
_entity_poly.pdbx_strand_id
1 'polypeptide(L)'
;MWLQDGEVGNALFCLEKQGIQYYCFAEKWTDKILYDKDNTYPNNTVIELDYTAKLESEEYLSDDSPFFFSDVDFDGEEEFVINRYKSGSRDSNAYDVYDVTPYGYFIRKTEIPFTELENGQCKFDSKNKAITVFGSNGWNNTINHTYQLKDGKIELVKLE
;
A
#
# COMPACT_ATOMS: atom_id res chain seq x y z
N MET A 1 -5.29 6.49 26.81
CA MET A 1 -3.87 6.45 26.44
C MET A 1 -3.79 5.43 25.33
N TRP A 2 -3.82 5.88 24.07
CA TRP A 2 -3.88 5.01 22.91
C TRP A 2 -2.48 4.44 22.67
N LEU A 3 -2.35 3.13 22.71
CA LEU A 3 -1.12 2.44 22.32
C LEU A 3 -0.98 2.67 20.81
N GLN A 4 0.03 3.45 20.43
CA GLN A 4 0.55 3.38 19.07
C GLN A 4 1.20 1.99 18.97
N ASP A 5 0.50 1.02 18.37
CA ASP A 5 1.05 -0.28 17.97
C ASP A 5 2.00 -0.08 16.76
N GLY A 6 2.98 0.80 16.93
CA GLY A 6 3.87 1.29 15.91
C GLY A 6 5.16 1.82 16.55
N GLU A 7 6.27 1.11 16.41
CA GLU A 7 7.60 1.67 16.50
C GLU A 7 7.73 2.75 15.42
N VAL A 8 7.72 4.00 15.87
CA VAL A 8 7.98 5.15 15.01
C VAL A 8 9.50 5.26 14.87
N GLY A 9 10.01 4.85 13.72
CA GLY A 9 11.43 4.94 13.38
C GLY A 9 11.62 5.14 11.88
N ASN A 10 12.75 5.76 11.53
CA ASN A 10 13.14 5.90 10.14
C ASN A 10 13.62 4.55 9.60
N ALA A 11 13.05 4.10 8.49
CA ALA A 11 13.48 2.88 7.80
C ALA A 11 14.03 3.22 6.40
N LEU A 12 15.06 2.50 5.99
CA LEU A 12 15.58 2.50 4.63
C LEU A 12 15.33 1.12 4.02
N PHE A 13 14.44 1.06 3.04
CA PHE A 13 14.24 -0.15 2.24
C PHE A 13 15.28 -0.17 1.13
N CYS A 14 16.05 -1.26 1.05
CA CYS A 14 16.93 -1.56 -0.07
C CYS A 14 16.33 -2.74 -0.83
N LEU A 15 15.83 -2.50 -2.04
CA LEU A 15 15.33 -3.55 -2.92
C LEU A 15 16.39 -3.85 -3.98
N GLU A 16 16.62 -5.12 -4.31
CA GLU A 16 17.56 -5.51 -5.37
C GLU A 16 16.84 -6.27 -6.47
N LYS A 17 17.01 -5.85 -7.73
CA LYS A 17 16.53 -6.56 -8.92
C LYS A 17 17.67 -6.70 -9.90
N GLN A 18 18.08 -7.95 -10.17
CA GLN A 18 19.14 -8.26 -11.15
C GLN A 18 20.45 -7.49 -10.93
N GLY A 19 20.86 -7.29 -9.67
CA GLY A 19 22.08 -6.56 -9.31
C GLY A 19 21.96 -5.04 -9.30
N ILE A 20 20.77 -4.49 -9.58
CA ILE A 20 20.47 -3.06 -9.39
C ILE A 20 19.81 -2.91 -8.01
N GLN A 21 20.33 -1.97 -7.20
CA GLN A 21 19.79 -1.65 -5.88
C GLN A 21 18.97 -0.36 -5.92
N TYR A 22 17.84 -0.38 -5.21
CA TYR A 22 16.81 0.65 -5.18
C TYR A 22 16.57 1.03 -3.72
N TYR A 23 16.46 2.33 -3.43
CA TYR A 23 16.32 2.81 -2.05
C TYR A 23 15.03 3.60 -1.85
N CYS A 24 14.22 3.20 -0.86
CA CYS A 24 13.05 3.95 -0.41
C CYS A 24 13.23 4.33 1.06
N PHE A 25 13.09 5.62 1.37
CA PHE A 25 13.12 6.11 2.75
C PHE A 25 11.69 6.29 3.27
N ALA A 26 11.39 5.65 4.38
CA ALA A 26 10.12 5.80 5.08
C ALA A 26 10.37 6.42 6.47
N GLU A 27 9.75 7.56 6.74
CA GLU A 27 9.81 8.25 8.04
C GLU A 27 9.08 7.48 9.16
N LYS A 28 8.11 6.65 8.76
CA LYS A 28 7.33 5.80 9.65
C LYS A 28 7.08 4.50 8.94
N TRP A 29 7.36 3.39 9.61
CA TRP A 29 7.03 2.07 9.10
C TRP A 29 6.41 1.23 10.20
N THR A 30 5.31 0.57 9.86
CA THR A 30 4.61 -0.34 10.75
C THR A 30 4.34 -1.65 10.01
N ASP A 31 4.76 -2.77 10.59
CA ASP A 31 4.52 -4.09 10.01
C ASP A 31 4.21 -5.15 11.06
N LYS A 32 3.27 -6.05 10.72
CA LYS A 32 2.83 -7.14 11.58
C LYS A 32 3.97 -8.08 11.99
N ILE A 33 4.87 -8.47 11.08
CA ILE A 33 5.97 -9.42 11.35
C ILE A 33 6.92 -8.84 12.39
N LEU A 34 7.10 -7.52 12.42
CA LEU A 34 7.91 -6.86 13.43
C LEU A 34 7.21 -6.71 14.78
N TYR A 35 5.89 -6.52 14.81
CA TYR A 35 5.14 -6.31 16.07
C TYR A 35 4.64 -7.59 16.76
N ASP A 36 4.45 -8.69 16.04
CA ASP A 36 3.77 -9.88 16.58
C ASP A 36 4.67 -10.77 17.47
N LYS A 37 5.90 -10.33 17.71
CA LYS A 37 6.85 -10.99 18.60
C LYS A 37 7.49 -9.88 19.42
N ASP A 38 7.75 -10.10 20.71
CA ASP A 38 8.49 -9.20 21.61
C ASP A 38 9.95 -8.92 21.15
N ASN A 39 10.13 -8.68 19.85
CA ASN A 39 11.36 -8.46 19.15
C ASN A 39 11.75 -7.01 19.37
N THR A 40 12.97 -6.82 19.84
CA THR A 40 13.63 -5.52 19.85
C THR A 40 14.72 -5.57 18.81
N TYR A 41 14.68 -4.65 17.85
CA TYR A 41 15.69 -4.57 16.80
C TYR A 41 16.70 -3.47 17.18
N PRO A 42 17.98 -3.82 17.38
CA PRO A 42 19.02 -2.80 17.53
C PRO A 42 19.06 -1.85 16.33
N ASN A 43 19.53 -0.62 16.54
CA ASN A 43 19.76 0.32 15.44
C ASN A 43 20.61 -0.33 14.34
N ASN A 44 20.24 -0.08 13.08
CA ASN A 44 20.88 -0.60 11.87
C ASN A 44 20.72 -2.12 11.67
N THR A 45 19.70 -2.74 12.26
CA THR A 45 19.36 -4.14 11.93
C THR A 45 18.94 -4.24 10.47
N VAL A 46 19.51 -5.21 9.74
CA VAL A 46 19.05 -5.60 8.41
C VAL A 46 18.06 -6.75 8.57
N ILE A 47 16.87 -6.60 7.99
CA ILE A 47 15.81 -7.61 8.01
C ILE A 47 15.55 -8.02 6.57
N GLU A 48 15.74 -9.29 6.27
CA GLU A 48 15.42 -9.89 4.97
C GLU A 48 14.05 -10.56 5.06
N LEU A 49 13.13 -10.16 4.18
CA LEU A 49 11.76 -10.68 4.13
C LEU A 49 11.40 -11.01 2.69
N ASP A 50 10.85 -12.20 2.49
CA ASP A 50 10.12 -12.52 1.27
C ASP A 50 8.74 -11.86 1.32
N TYR A 51 8.22 -11.46 0.17
CA TYR A 51 6.85 -10.94 0.06
C TYR A 51 5.98 -11.84 -0.81
N THR A 52 4.67 -11.83 -0.53
CA THR A 52 3.68 -12.46 -1.39
C THR A 52 2.86 -11.36 -2.06
N ALA A 53 3.03 -11.23 -3.38
CA ALA A 53 2.22 -10.32 -4.18
C ALA A 53 0.74 -10.76 -4.16
N LYS A 54 -0.13 -9.78 -4.36
CA LYS A 54 -1.57 -10.02 -4.59
C LYS A 54 -1.75 -10.92 -5.82
N LEU A 55 -2.63 -11.91 -5.74
CA LEU A 55 -3.03 -12.70 -6.92
C LEU A 55 -4.03 -11.91 -7.79
N GLU A 56 -4.04 -12.14 -9.10
CA GLU A 56 -5.01 -11.50 -10.00
C GLU A 56 -6.47 -11.77 -9.57
N SER A 57 -6.74 -12.93 -8.99
CA SER A 57 -8.07 -13.33 -8.50
C SER A 57 -8.48 -12.67 -7.19
N GLU A 58 -7.57 -12.02 -6.47
CA GLU A 58 -7.87 -11.39 -5.19
C GLU A 58 -8.51 -10.01 -5.39
N GLU A 59 -9.47 -9.65 -4.55
CA GLU A 59 -10.13 -8.34 -4.60
C GLU A 59 -9.39 -7.26 -3.78
N TYR A 60 -8.52 -7.70 -2.86
CA TYR A 60 -7.82 -6.84 -1.90
C TYR A 60 -6.30 -6.95 -2.07
N LEU A 61 -5.59 -5.94 -1.56
CA LEU A 61 -4.14 -5.94 -1.47
C LEU A 61 -3.64 -6.87 -0.36
N SER A 62 -2.36 -7.25 -0.44
CA SER A 62 -1.73 -8.18 0.50
C SER A 62 -1.70 -7.62 1.92
N ASP A 63 -2.32 -8.35 2.85
CA ASP A 63 -2.45 -7.92 4.25
C ASP A 63 -1.24 -8.30 5.12
N ASP A 64 -0.57 -9.40 4.76
CA ASP A 64 0.49 -10.00 5.56
C ASP A 64 1.91 -9.63 5.10
N SER A 65 2.04 -9.01 3.92
CA SER A 65 3.36 -8.58 3.41
C SER A 65 3.64 -7.11 3.75
N PRO A 66 4.79 -6.77 4.38
CA PRO A 66 5.16 -5.38 4.72
C PRO A 66 5.27 -4.48 3.50
N PHE A 67 5.64 -5.07 2.38
CA PHE A 67 5.71 -4.43 1.09
C PHE A 67 5.49 -5.48 0.00
N PHE A 68 5.13 -5.05 -1.20
CA PHE A 68 5.03 -5.92 -2.38
C PHE A 68 5.05 -5.07 -3.66
N PHE A 69 5.23 -5.74 -4.79
CA PHE A 69 5.04 -5.14 -6.12
C PHE A 69 3.70 -5.58 -6.68
N SER A 70 2.94 -4.65 -7.27
CA SER A 70 1.65 -4.92 -7.91
C SER A 70 1.28 -3.79 -8.86
N ASP A 71 0.74 -4.14 -10.02
CA ASP A 71 0.06 -3.21 -10.94
C ASP A 71 -1.28 -2.78 -10.29
N VAL A 72 -1.26 -1.69 -9.54
CA VAL A 72 -2.43 -1.17 -8.79
C VAL A 72 -3.17 -0.09 -9.57
N ASP A 73 -2.55 0.54 -10.56
CA ASP A 73 -3.19 1.52 -11.44
C ASP A 73 -3.61 0.97 -12.81
N PHE A 74 -3.34 -0.30 -13.06
CA PHE A 74 -3.72 -1.09 -14.23
C PHE A 74 -3.07 -0.66 -15.54
N ASP A 75 -1.96 0.08 -15.48
CA ASP A 75 -1.22 0.53 -16.66
C ASP A 75 -0.30 -0.56 -17.26
N GLY A 76 -0.08 -1.65 -16.51
CA GLY A 76 0.70 -2.82 -16.89
C GLY A 76 2.13 -2.85 -16.34
N GLU A 77 2.56 -1.81 -15.63
CA GLU A 77 3.80 -1.79 -14.85
C GLU A 77 3.49 -2.07 -13.37
N GLU A 78 4.48 -2.54 -12.59
CA GLU A 78 4.28 -2.80 -11.18
C GLU A 78 4.66 -1.58 -10.33
N GLU A 79 3.76 -1.15 -9.44
CA GLU A 79 4.07 -0.18 -8.40
C GLU A 79 4.69 -0.89 -7.19
N PHE A 80 5.55 -0.17 -6.48
CA PHE A 80 6.00 -0.58 -5.16
C PHE A 80 4.99 -0.12 -4.11
N VAL A 81 4.46 -1.05 -3.33
CA VAL A 81 3.44 -0.80 -2.31
C VAL A 81 4.01 -1.12 -0.94
N ILE A 82 3.93 -0.16 -0.01
CA ILE A 82 4.23 -0.37 1.41
C ILE A 82 2.90 -0.56 2.14
N ASN A 83 2.78 -1.69 2.84
CA ASN A 83 1.69 -1.94 3.77
C ASN A 83 2.03 -1.27 5.10
N ARG A 84 1.16 -0.34 5.52
CA ARG A 84 1.22 0.33 6.83
C ARG A 84 0.26 -0.38 7.77
N TYR A 85 0.80 -1.29 8.56
CA TYR A 85 0.04 -2.10 9.51
C TYR A 85 -0.76 -1.22 10.48
N LYS A 86 -2.04 -1.54 10.69
CA LYS A 86 -2.99 -0.84 11.60
C LYS A 86 -3.00 0.69 11.47
N SER A 87 -2.70 1.21 10.28
CA SER A 87 -2.60 2.66 10.03
C SER A 87 -3.82 3.26 9.33
N GLY A 88 -4.83 2.44 9.03
CA GLY A 88 -6.11 2.84 8.47
C GLY A 88 -7.22 2.96 9.53
N SER A 89 -8.47 3.03 9.05
CA SER A 89 -9.65 3.06 9.89
C SER A 89 -9.86 1.73 10.63
N ARG A 90 -10.26 1.81 11.91
CA ARG A 90 -10.55 0.62 12.75
C ARG A 90 -9.41 -0.41 12.76
N ASP A 91 -8.17 0.08 12.81
CA ASP A 91 -6.94 -0.71 12.84
C ASP A 91 -6.73 -1.59 11.58
N SER A 92 -7.33 -1.22 10.45
CA SER A 92 -7.02 -1.81 9.15
C SER A 92 -5.63 -1.37 8.66
N ASN A 93 -5.13 -2.08 7.66
CA ASN A 93 -3.90 -1.71 6.97
C ASN A 93 -4.17 -0.61 5.95
N ALA A 94 -3.33 0.42 5.93
CA ALA A 94 -3.32 1.44 4.89
C ALA A 94 -2.14 1.20 3.94
N TYR A 95 -2.20 1.70 2.72
CA TYR A 95 -1.16 1.47 1.73
C TYR A 95 -0.54 2.77 1.22
N ASP A 96 0.78 2.79 1.08
CA ASP A 96 1.49 3.83 0.34
C ASP A 96 1.97 3.24 -0.99
N VAL A 97 1.62 3.90 -2.08
CA VAL A 97 1.93 3.45 -3.46
C VAL A 97 3.02 4.32 -4.05
N TYR A 98 3.98 3.70 -4.74
CA TYR A 98 5.09 4.37 -5.37
C TYR A 98 5.28 3.90 -6.81
N ASP A 99 5.36 4.85 -7.74
CA ASP A 99 5.87 4.59 -9.08
C ASP A 99 7.34 4.21 -9.00
N VAL A 100 7.74 3.22 -9.80
CA VAL A 100 9.13 2.80 -9.92
C VAL A 100 9.70 3.33 -11.22
N THR A 101 10.55 4.36 -11.13
CA THR A 101 11.18 4.91 -12.33
C THR A 101 12.17 3.91 -12.94
N PRO A 102 12.49 4.01 -14.25
CA PRO A 102 13.51 3.17 -14.89
C PRO A 102 14.91 3.26 -14.25
N TYR A 103 15.18 4.36 -13.54
CA TYR A 103 16.44 4.61 -12.82
C TYR A 103 16.41 4.15 -11.36
N GLY A 104 15.27 3.60 -10.92
CA GLY A 104 15.12 3.03 -9.60
C GLY A 104 14.79 3.99 -8.47
N TYR A 105 14.31 5.18 -8.79
CA TYR A 105 13.65 6.06 -7.84
C TYR A 105 12.21 5.65 -7.63
N PHE A 106 11.77 5.67 -6.37
CA PHE A 106 10.38 5.52 -5.96
C PHE A 106 9.73 6.91 -5.83
N ILE A 107 8.66 7.14 -6.57
CA ILE A 107 7.89 8.39 -6.52
C ILE A 107 6.52 8.08 -5.93
N ARG A 108 6.24 8.61 -4.74
CA ARG A 108 4.96 8.36 -4.06
C ARG A 108 3.80 8.93 -4.87
N LYS A 109 2.79 8.10 -5.16
CA LYS A 109 1.50 8.57 -5.66
C LYS A 109 0.76 9.28 -4.52
N THR A 110 0.43 10.54 -4.73
CA THR A 110 -0.18 11.43 -3.71
C THR A 110 -1.59 11.90 -4.10
N GLU A 111 -2.09 11.38 -5.20
CA GLU A 111 -3.40 11.60 -5.75
C GLU A 111 -4.40 10.51 -5.33
N ILE A 112 -5.67 10.87 -5.36
CA ILE A 112 -6.78 9.94 -5.14
C ILE A 112 -6.92 9.05 -6.39
N PRO A 113 -7.15 7.73 -6.24
CA PRO A 113 -7.49 7.02 -5.00
C PRO A 113 -6.31 6.50 -4.18
N PHE A 114 -5.07 6.64 -4.63
CA PHE A 114 -3.91 5.96 -4.03
C PHE A 114 -3.65 6.38 -2.57
N THR A 115 -4.00 7.60 -2.20
CA THR A 115 -3.90 8.08 -0.81
C THR A 115 -4.99 7.54 0.13
N GLU A 116 -6.02 6.89 -0.42
CA GLU A 116 -7.19 6.39 0.32
C GLU A 116 -7.28 4.86 0.35
N LEU A 117 -6.23 4.17 -0.12
CA LEU A 117 -6.20 2.71 -0.15
C LEU A 117 -6.04 2.15 1.25
N GLU A 118 -7.02 1.34 1.64
CA GLU A 118 -7.10 0.73 2.96
C GLU A 118 -7.78 -0.64 2.87
N ASN A 119 -7.25 -1.63 3.60
CA ASN A 119 -7.78 -2.99 3.58
C ASN A 119 -9.24 -3.01 4.05
N GLY A 120 -10.10 -3.70 3.29
CA GLY A 120 -11.53 -3.76 3.53
C GLY A 120 -12.29 -2.46 3.21
N GLN A 121 -11.60 -1.36 2.91
CA GLN A 121 -12.17 -0.09 2.45
C GLN A 121 -11.80 0.24 1.00
N CYS A 122 -11.10 -0.64 0.30
CA CYS A 122 -10.97 -0.57 -1.15
C CYS A 122 -11.06 -1.95 -1.80
N LYS A 123 -11.52 -1.99 -3.06
CA LYS A 123 -11.56 -3.19 -3.90
C LYS A 123 -10.97 -2.91 -5.27
N PHE A 124 -10.23 -3.87 -5.79
CA PHE A 124 -9.63 -3.84 -7.11
C PHE A 124 -10.37 -4.82 -8.03
N ASP A 125 -10.77 -4.34 -9.20
CA ASP A 125 -11.33 -5.12 -10.29
C ASP A 125 -10.36 -5.03 -11.47
N SER A 126 -9.39 -5.95 -11.52
CA SER A 126 -8.36 -5.98 -12.57
C SER A 126 -8.96 -6.18 -13.97
N LYS A 127 -10.12 -6.85 -14.07
CA LYS A 127 -10.77 -7.10 -15.36
C LYS A 127 -11.35 -5.81 -15.95
N ASN A 128 -11.98 -5.00 -15.11
CA ASN A 128 -12.55 -3.72 -15.52
C ASN A 128 -11.59 -2.54 -15.30
N LYS A 129 -10.38 -2.80 -14.79
CA LYS A 129 -9.36 -1.80 -14.45
C LYS A 129 -9.91 -0.71 -13.54
N ALA A 130 -10.60 -1.12 -12.47
CA ALA A 130 -11.32 -0.22 -11.58
C ALA A 130 -10.93 -0.42 -10.11
N ILE A 131 -10.90 0.69 -9.38
CA ILE A 131 -10.69 0.74 -7.93
C ILE A 131 -11.96 1.33 -7.32
N THR A 132 -12.57 0.64 -6.37
CA THR A 132 -13.67 1.21 -5.58
C THR A 132 -13.19 1.45 -4.16
N VAL A 133 -13.28 2.69 -3.68
CA VAL A 133 -13.01 3.08 -2.30
C VAL A 133 -14.34 3.24 -1.57
N PHE A 134 -14.48 2.57 -0.43
CA PHE A 134 -15.64 2.59 0.45
C PHE A 134 -15.39 3.56 1.60
N GLY A 135 -16.38 4.38 1.92
CA GLY A 135 -16.30 5.38 2.97
C GLY A 135 -17.64 5.66 3.63
N SER A 136 -17.64 6.61 4.57
CA SER A 136 -18.86 7.09 5.23
C SER A 136 -18.76 8.58 5.56
N ASN A 137 -19.86 9.33 5.41
CA ASN A 137 -19.94 10.73 5.82
C ASN A 137 -20.29 10.95 7.31
N GLY A 138 -20.10 9.92 8.16
CA GLY A 138 -20.32 10.04 9.60
C GLY A 138 -21.79 10.04 10.05
N TRP A 139 -22.75 10.09 9.12
CA TRP A 139 -24.20 10.06 9.41
C TRP A 139 -24.87 8.72 9.03
N ASN A 140 -24.12 7.61 9.08
CA ASN A 140 -24.52 6.27 8.62
C ASN A 140 -24.82 6.13 7.12
N ASN A 141 -24.48 7.12 6.29
CA ASN A 141 -24.52 6.91 4.83
C ASN A 141 -23.18 6.36 4.37
N THR A 142 -23.25 5.28 3.60
CA THR A 142 -22.12 4.75 2.82
C THR A 142 -21.88 5.70 1.65
N ILE A 143 -20.62 6.03 1.39
CA ILE A 143 -20.21 6.74 0.17
C ILE A 143 -19.16 5.88 -0.52
N ASN A 144 -19.37 5.59 -1.80
CA ASN A 144 -18.44 4.81 -2.60
C ASN A 144 -17.97 5.63 -3.79
N HIS A 145 -16.65 5.67 -3.97
CA HIS A 145 -16.01 6.28 -5.14
C HIS A 145 -15.41 5.17 -6.00
N THR A 146 -15.88 5.04 -7.23
CA THR A 146 -15.26 4.12 -8.20
C THR A 146 -14.43 4.93 -9.19
N TYR A 147 -13.16 4.57 -9.28
CA TYR A 147 -12.19 5.08 -10.22
C TYR A 147 -11.86 4.01 -11.26
N GLN A 148 -11.57 4.41 -12.48
CA GLN A 148 -11.27 3.49 -13.57
C GLN A 148 -10.16 4.03 -14.45
N LEU A 149 -9.28 3.15 -14.94
CA LEU A 149 -8.28 3.53 -15.94
C LEU A 149 -8.97 3.85 -17.27
N LYS A 150 -8.82 5.09 -17.73
CA LYS A 150 -9.28 5.60 -19.03
C LYS A 150 -8.18 6.44 -19.65
N ASP A 151 -7.86 6.18 -20.91
CA ASP A 151 -6.86 6.93 -21.68
C ASP A 151 -5.51 7.12 -20.93
N GLY A 152 -5.09 6.08 -20.18
CA GLY A 152 -3.85 6.07 -19.40
C GLY A 152 -3.91 6.85 -18.08
N LYS A 153 -5.11 7.19 -17.58
CA LYS A 153 -5.30 7.88 -16.31
C LYS A 153 -6.40 7.24 -15.48
N ILE A 154 -6.20 7.17 -14.18
CA ILE A 154 -7.24 6.81 -13.24
C ILE A 154 -8.19 8.00 -13.07
N GLU A 155 -9.45 7.81 -13.40
CA GLU A 155 -10.49 8.85 -13.33
C GLU A 155 -11.66 8.40 -12.47
N LEU A 156 -12.27 9.31 -11.71
CA LEU A 156 -13.52 9.05 -11.00
C LEU A 156 -14.66 8.84 -12.01
N VAL A 157 -15.29 7.67 -11.97
CA VAL A 157 -16.38 7.32 -12.90
C VAL A 157 -17.74 7.14 -12.22
N LYS A 158 -17.75 6.97 -10.90
CA LYS A 158 -18.98 6.75 -10.14
C LYS A 158 -18.86 7.29 -8.71
N LEU A 159 -19.92 7.93 -8.25
CA LEU A 159 -20.14 8.40 -6.88
C LEU A 159 -21.49 7.84 -6.41
N GLU A 160 -21.50 7.00 -5.39
CA GLU A 160 -22.71 6.39 -4.80
C GLU A 160 -22.82 6.65 -3.31
#